data_AF-A0A853BNB8-F1
#
_entry.id   AF-A0A853BNB8-F1
#
_cell.length_a   1.000
_cell.length_b   1.000
_cell.length_c   1.000
_cell.angle_alpha   90.00
_cell.angle_beta   90.00
_cell.angle_gamma   90.00
#
_symmetry.space_group_name_H-M   'P 1'
#
loop_
_entity.id
_entity.type
_entity.pdbx_description
1 polymer ?
#
loop_
_entity_poly.entity_id
_entity_poly.type
_entity_poly.pdbx_seq_one_letter_code
_entity_poly.pdbx_strand_id
1 'polypeptide(L)'
;MLVLLALAQAAEYLGVGYPAVVGPLAAVTAVAGLVNGRLLRPGLYRWQLPQTAAVAAVVLVAEYGGLPFAGYLVAAVLFGHAAWDVVHWRADRVVHRPLAEFCAVLDFLLAAGVVVLVSV
;
A
#
# COMPACT_ATOMS: atom_id res chain seq x y z
N MET A 1 -12.38 -1.76 4.11
CA MET A 1 -11.61 -0.53 4.39
C MET A 1 -11.97 0.08 5.74
N LEU A 2 -13.23 0.45 5.99
CA LEU A 2 -13.67 1.02 7.27
C LEU A 2 -13.28 0.20 8.51
N VAL A 3 -13.46 -1.11 8.47
CA VAL A 3 -13.07 -2.01 9.57
C VAL A 3 -11.56 -2.00 9.84
N LEU A 4 -10.73 -1.96 8.79
CA LEU A 4 -9.28 -1.92 8.93
C LEU A 4 -8.79 -0.57 9.46
N LEU A 5 -9.41 0.53 9.01
CA LEU A 5 -9.14 1.87 9.53
C LEU A 5 -9.54 2.01 11.00
N ALA A 6 -10.72 1.50 11.36
CA ALA A 6 -11.19 1.50 12.76
C ALA A 6 -10.28 0.66 13.67
N LEU A 7 -9.83 -0.51 13.20
CA LEU A 7 -8.89 -1.37 13.94
C LEU A 7 -7.52 -0.71 14.08
N ALA A 8 -7.01 -0.05 13.04
CA ALA A 8 -5.75 0.68 13.11
C ALA A 8 -5.82 1.83 14.12
N GLN A 9 -6.89 2.63 14.08
CA GLN A 9 -7.10 3.73 15.01
C GLN A 9 -7.27 3.22 16.45
N ALA A 10 -8.02 2.14 16.65
CA ALA A 10 -8.19 1.51 17.96
C ALA A 10 -6.87 0.95 18.51
N ALA A 11 -6.03 0.34 17.67
CA ALA A 11 -4.71 -0.14 18.07
C ALA A 11 -3.79 1.00 18.52
N GLU A 12 -3.81 2.11 17.78
CA GLU A 12 -3.08 3.33 18.12
C GLU A 12 -3.57 3.95 19.45
N TYR A 13 -4.89 4.01 19.67
CA TYR A 13 -5.49 4.44 20.95
C TYR A 13 -5.11 3.55 22.13
N LEU A 14 -4.91 2.26 21.90
CA LEU A 14 -4.53 1.28 22.93
C LEU A 14 -3.02 1.21 23.17
N GLY A 15 -2.21 2.02 22.47
CA GLY A 15 -0.75 1.98 22.53
C GLY A 15 -0.16 0.69 21.96
N VAL A 16 -0.96 -0.08 21.20
CA VAL A 16 -0.53 -1.30 20.53
C VAL A 16 0.02 -0.88 19.17
N GLY A 17 1.34 -0.90 19.02
CA GLY A 17 1.97 -0.58 17.75
C GLY A 17 1.36 -1.42 16.63
N TYR A 18 1.07 -0.79 15.48
CA TYR A 18 0.53 -1.42 14.29
C TYR A 18 1.20 -2.77 13.91
N PRO A 19 2.53 -2.96 14.08
CA PRO A 19 3.18 -4.25 13.83
C PRO A 19 2.66 -5.40 14.69
N ALA A 20 2.26 -5.13 15.93
CA ALA A 20 1.78 -6.15 16.88
C ALA A 20 0.38 -6.67 16.51
N VAL A 21 -0.39 -5.93 15.72
CA VAL A 21 -1.71 -6.35 15.23
C VAL A 21 -1.61 -6.92 13.81
N VAL A 22 -0.92 -6.22 12.92
CA VAL A 22 -0.86 -6.57 11.50
C VAL A 22 0.14 -7.68 11.22
N GLY A 23 1.25 -7.74 11.96
CA GLY A 23 2.26 -8.79 11.82
C GLY A 23 1.68 -10.20 12.06
N PRO A 24 1.01 -10.47 13.18
CA PRO A 24 0.39 -11.77 13.44
C PRO A 24 -0.70 -12.11 12.42
N LEU A 25 -1.55 -11.15 12.05
CA LEU A 25 -2.60 -11.37 11.06
C LEU A 25 -2.02 -11.72 9.68
N ALA A 26 -0.98 -11.00 9.25
CA ALA A 26 -0.26 -11.29 8.02
C ALA A 26 0.42 -12.67 8.08
N ALA A 27 1.04 -13.03 9.20
CA ALA A 27 1.65 -14.34 9.39
C ALA A 27 0.62 -15.48 9.32
N VAL A 28 -0.50 -15.35 10.03
CA VAL A 28 -1.58 -16.36 10.03
C VAL A 28 -2.14 -16.54 8.62
N THR A 29 -2.43 -15.46 7.91
CA THR A 29 -2.97 -15.52 6.54
C THR A 29 -1.96 -16.07 5.54
N ALA A 30 -0.68 -15.75 5.67
CA ALA A 30 0.39 -16.31 4.85
C ALA A 30 0.55 -17.82 5.07
N VAL A 31 0.61 -18.26 6.33
CA VAL A 31 0.69 -19.70 6.68
C VAL A 31 -0.54 -20.44 6.17
N ALA A 32 -1.75 -19.92 6.42
CA ALA A 32 -2.98 -20.52 5.91
C ALA A 32 -2.99 -20.58 4.38
N GLY A 33 -2.48 -19.56 3.69
CA GLY A 33 -2.34 -19.52 2.24
C GLY A 33 -1.35 -20.55 1.68
N LEU A 34 -0.24 -20.80 2.40
CA LEU A 34 0.77 -21.80 2.05
C LEU A 34 0.25 -23.22 2.29
N VAL A 35 -0.33 -23.48 3.47
CA VAL A 35 -0.90 -24.80 3.85
C VAL A 35 -2.01 -25.22 2.88
N ASN A 36 -2.86 -24.28 2.48
CA ASN A 36 -3.93 -24.55 1.52
C ASN A 36 -3.47 -24.51 0.04
N GLY A 37 -2.17 -24.36 -0.20
CA GLY A 37 -1.56 -24.28 -1.54
C GLY A 37 -1.99 -23.06 -2.38
N ARG A 38 -2.76 -22.12 -1.82
CA ARG A 38 -3.30 -20.96 -2.54
C ARG A 38 -2.20 -20.03 -3.03
N LEU A 39 -1.18 -19.81 -2.21
CA LEU A 39 -0.02 -18.96 -2.55
C LEU A 39 0.89 -19.56 -3.64
N LEU A 40 0.76 -20.87 -3.91
CA LEU A 40 1.54 -21.57 -4.94
C LEU A 40 0.75 -21.75 -6.24
N ARG A 41 -0.52 -21.32 -6.29
CA ARG A 41 -1.34 -21.44 -7.49
C ARG A 41 -0.86 -20.48 -8.59
N PRO A 42 -0.90 -20.88 -9.88
CA PRO A 42 -0.64 -19.98 -10.99
C PRO A 42 -1.62 -18.79 -11.00
N GLY A 43 -1.17 -17.64 -11.51
CA GLY A 43 -1.98 -16.41 -11.60
C GLY A 43 -1.60 -15.35 -10.57
N LEU A 44 -2.54 -14.48 -10.17
CA LEU A 44 -2.27 -13.37 -9.24
C LEU A 44 -1.71 -13.83 -7.88
N TYR A 45 -2.12 -15.00 -7.39
CA TYR A 45 -1.70 -15.50 -6.07
C TYR A 45 -0.19 -15.71 -5.93
N ARG A 46 0.52 -16.04 -7.02
CA ARG A 46 1.98 -16.19 -6.99
C ARG A 46 2.71 -14.87 -6.73
N TRP A 47 2.09 -13.74 -7.09
CA TRP A 47 2.65 -12.40 -6.91
C TRP A 47 2.45 -11.87 -5.50
N GLN A 48 1.58 -12.49 -4.72
CA GLN A 48 1.21 -12.02 -3.39
C GLN A 48 2.39 -12.06 -2.41
N LEU A 49 3.21 -13.12 -2.43
CA LEU A 49 4.42 -13.20 -1.61
C LEU A 49 5.49 -12.17 -2.02
N PRO A 50 5.93 -12.09 -3.30
CA PRO A 50 6.87 -11.06 -3.75
C PRO A 50 6.39 -9.64 -3.46
N GLN A 51 5.11 -9.34 -3.70
CA GLN A 51 4.56 -8.01 -3.49
C GLN A 51 4.49 -7.65 -2.01
N THR A 52 4.10 -8.60 -1.15
CA THR A 52 4.14 -8.40 0.31
C THR A 52 5.56 -8.16 0.79
N ALA A 53 6.54 -8.92 0.29
CA ALA A 53 7.95 -8.74 0.65
C ALA A 53 8.48 -7.37 0.19
N ALA A 54 8.13 -6.92 -1.02
CA ALA A 54 8.51 -5.60 -1.53
C ALA A 54 7.92 -4.48 -0.66
N VAL A 55 6.63 -4.56 -0.32
CA VAL A 55 5.98 -3.58 0.57
C VAL A 55 6.61 -3.59 1.96
N ALA A 56 6.87 -4.77 2.53
CA ALA A 56 7.54 -4.88 3.83
C ALA A 56 8.92 -4.23 3.82
N ALA A 57 9.71 -4.43 2.75
CA ALA A 57 11.00 -3.78 2.60
C ALA A 57 10.87 -2.24 2.54
N VAL A 58 9.92 -1.71 1.77
CA VAL A 58 9.65 -0.27 1.69
C VAL A 58 9.26 0.32 3.05
N VAL A 59 8.39 -0.37 3.79
CA VAL A 59 7.99 0.05 5.15
C VAL A 59 9.18 0.07 6.11
N LEU A 60 10.02 -0.97 6.08
CA LEU A 60 11.22 -1.00 6.93
C LEU A 60 12.17 0.16 6.57
N VAL A 61 12.40 0.42 5.29
CA VAL A 61 13.25 1.55 4.86
C VAL A 61 12.66 2.88 5.31
N ALA A 62 11.33 3.05 5.26
CA ALA A 62 10.65 4.25 5.75
C ALA A 62 10.83 4.44 7.28
N GLU A 63 10.68 3.36 8.06
CA GLU A 63 10.83 3.36 9.52
C GLU A 63 12.21 3.88 9.95
N TYR A 64 13.27 3.45 9.26
CA TYR A 64 14.65 3.87 9.57
C TYR A 64 15.07 5.20 8.92
N GLY A 65 14.32 5.69 7.93
CA GLY A 65 14.66 6.91 7.18
C GLY A 65 14.20 8.22 7.84
N GLY A 66 13.33 8.15 8.85
CA GLY A 66 12.73 9.32 9.48
C GLY A 66 11.58 9.92 8.68
N LEU A 67 10.81 10.80 9.32
CA LEU A 67 9.53 11.31 8.80
C LEU A 67 9.64 12.01 7.43
N PRO A 68 10.63 12.88 7.15
CA PRO A 68 10.74 13.53 5.84
C PRO A 68 10.99 12.52 4.72
N PHE A 69 11.90 11.56 4.94
CA PHE A 69 12.21 10.52 3.96
C PHE A 69 11.01 9.62 3.71
N ALA A 70 10.32 9.17 4.77
CA ALA A 70 9.10 8.39 4.67
C ALA A 70 8.02 9.13 3.88
N GLY A 71 7.88 10.44 4.09
CA GLY A 71 6.96 11.28 3.33
C GLY A 71 7.29 11.35 1.84
N TYR A 72 8.56 11.60 1.48
CA TYR A 72 8.98 11.57 0.08
C TYR A 72 8.79 10.20 -0.57
N LEU A 73 9.00 9.12 0.18
CA LEU A 73 8.78 7.76 -0.30
C LEU A 73 7.30 7.50 -0.60
N VAL A 74 6.40 7.92 0.30
CA VAL A 74 4.94 7.87 0.08
C VAL A 74 4.55 8.69 -1.15
N ALA A 75 5.05 9.91 -1.28
CA ALA A 75 4.78 10.76 -2.44
C ALA A 75 5.26 10.12 -3.75
N ALA A 76 6.44 9.52 -3.76
CA ALA A 76 6.98 8.83 -4.93
C ALA A 76 6.10 7.65 -5.37
N VAL A 77 5.61 6.85 -4.41
CA VAL A 77 4.68 5.74 -4.69
C VAL A 77 3.35 6.25 -5.25
N LEU A 78 2.79 7.32 -4.67
CA LEU A 78 1.54 7.93 -5.15
C LEU A 78 1.69 8.52 -6.56
N PHE A 79 2.78 9.23 -6.86
CA PHE A 79 3.04 9.69 -8.23
C PHE A 79 3.20 8.53 -9.21
N GLY A 80 3.90 7.46 -8.80
CA GLY A 80 4.02 6.25 -9.61
C GLY A 80 2.66 5.59 -9.89
N HIS A 81 1.79 5.54 -8.89
CA HIS A 81 0.43 5.01 -9.04
C HIS A 81 -0.42 5.90 -9.96
N ALA A 82 -0.37 7.23 -9.77
CA ALA A 82 -1.05 8.17 -10.66
C ALA A 82 -0.61 7.99 -12.13
N ALA A 83 0.69 7.81 -12.37
CA ALA A 83 1.21 7.54 -13.71
C ALA A 83 0.69 6.20 -14.26
N TRP A 84 0.61 5.16 -13.43
CA TRP A 84 0.06 3.86 -13.79
C TRP A 84 -1.44 3.94 -14.14
N ASP A 85 -2.21 4.72 -13.39
CA ASP A 85 -3.62 4.97 -13.67
C ASP A 85 -3.82 5.73 -14.98
N VAL A 86 -2.96 6.70 -15.30
CA VAL A 86 -2.97 7.38 -16.61
C VAL A 86 -2.71 6.39 -17.74
N VAL A 87 -1.80 5.43 -17.56
CA VAL A 87 -1.57 4.35 -18.54
C VAL A 87 -2.83 3.51 -18.72
N HIS A 88 -3.52 3.13 -17.64
CA HIS A 88 -4.78 2.38 -17.72
C HIS A 88 -5.93 3.18 -18.32
N TRP A 89 -6.04 4.47 -17.98
CA TRP A 89 -7.03 5.38 -18.55
C TRP A 89 -6.85 5.55 -20.06
N ARG A 90 -5.60 5.57 -20.55
CA ARG A 90 -5.29 5.60 -21.99
C ARG A 90 -5.53 4.26 -22.67
N ALA A 91 -5.20 3.16 -21.99
CA ALA A 91 -5.35 1.81 -22.55
C ALA A 91 -6.80 1.33 -22.57
N ASP A 92 -7.68 1.92 -21.75
CA ASP A 92 -9.08 1.53 -21.54
C ASP A 92 -9.23 0.03 -21.23
N ARG A 93 -8.35 -0.47 -20.35
CA ARG A 93 -8.22 -1.88 -19.99
C ARG A 93 -7.95 -2.03 -18.50
N VAL A 94 -8.36 -3.16 -17.93
CA VAL A 94 -8.16 -3.60 -16.53
C VAL A 94 -9.00 -2.82 -15.52
N VAL A 95 -8.98 -1.49 -15.55
CA VAL A 95 -9.74 -0.60 -14.65
C VAL A 95 -10.72 0.22 -15.48
N HIS A 96 -11.93 0.43 -14.98
CA HIS A 96 -12.91 1.26 -15.67
C HIS A 96 -12.43 2.71 -15.74
N ARG A 97 -12.57 3.31 -16.93
CA ARG A 97 -11.95 4.61 -17.25
C ARG A 97 -12.27 5.73 -16.25
N PRO A 98 -13.51 5.92 -15.76
CA PRO A 98 -13.80 6.96 -14.76
C PRO A 98 -13.09 6.75 -13.42
N LEU A 99 -12.86 5.49 -13.00
CA LEU A 99 -12.10 5.22 -11.77
C LEU A 99 -10.61 5.44 -11.97
N ALA A 100 -10.05 5.03 -13.11
CA ALA A 100 -8.65 5.32 -13.42
C ALA A 100 -8.41 6.84 -13.44
N GLU A 101 -9.35 7.62 -13.99
CA GLU A 101 -9.28 9.09 -13.95
C GLU A 101 -9.33 9.65 -12.54
N PHE A 102 -10.30 9.20 -11.73
CA PHE A 102 -10.44 9.63 -10.35
C PHE A 102 -9.19 9.31 -9.52
N CYS A 103 -8.69 8.08 -9.60
CA CYS A 103 -7.51 7.64 -8.86
C CYS A 103 -6.26 8.41 -9.29
N ALA A 104 -6.05 8.62 -10.60
CA ALA A 104 -4.93 9.41 -11.10
C ALA A 104 -4.90 10.82 -10.51
N VAL A 105 -6.06 11.51 -10.47
CA VAL A 105 -6.15 12.87 -9.92
C VAL A 105 -5.97 12.86 -8.40
N LEU A 106 -6.62 11.94 -7.70
CA LEU A 106 -6.53 11.82 -6.24
C LEU A 106 -5.08 11.57 -5.81
N ASP A 107 -4.42 10.58 -6.40
CA ASP A 107 -3.07 10.19 -6.02
C ASP A 107 -2.05 11.26 -6.36
N PHE A 108 -2.20 11.94 -7.51
CA PHE A 108 -1.35 13.07 -7.85
C PHE A 108 -1.48 14.22 -6.84
N LEU A 109 -2.70 14.59 -6.47
CA LEU A 109 -2.94 15.67 -5.52
C LEU A 109 -2.46 15.31 -4.10
N LEU A 110 -2.68 14.07 -3.67
CA LEU A 110 -2.16 13.58 -2.39
C LEU A 110 -0.63 13.57 -2.39
N ALA A 111 0.01 13.08 -3.45
CA ALA A 111 1.47 13.08 -3.58
C ALA A 111 2.04 14.50 -3.49
N ALA A 112 1.47 15.44 -4.25
CA ALA A 112 1.88 16.84 -4.24
C ALA A 112 1.69 17.48 -2.86
N GLY A 113 0.54 17.22 -2.21
CA GLY A 113 0.27 17.69 -0.85
C GLY A 113 1.27 17.16 0.17
N VAL A 114 1.60 15.87 0.11
CA VAL A 114 2.64 15.26 0.98
C VAL A 114 3.99 15.93 0.75
N VAL A 115 4.41 16.11 -0.51
CA VAL A 115 5.69 16.81 -0.83
C VAL A 115 5.71 18.20 -0.21
N VAL A 116 4.64 18.99 -0.37
CA VAL A 116 4.56 20.33 0.22
C VAL A 116 4.68 20.26 1.74
N LEU A 117 3.93 19.38 2.40
CA LEU A 117 3.92 19.26 3.87
C LEU A 117 5.26 18.83 4.46
N VAL A 118 6.05 18.03 3.75
CA VAL A 118 7.37 17.58 4.23
C VAL A 118 8.53 18.47 3.77
N SER A 119 8.24 19.50 2.96
CA SER A 119 9.21 20.48 2.49
C SER A 119 9.17 21.81 3.27
N VAL A 120 8.20 21.99 4.17
CA VAL A 120 8.01 23.18 5.02
C VAL A 120 8.47 22.92 6.44
#